data_AF-A0A4Q0XC01-F1
#
_entry.id   AF-A0A4Q0XC01-F1
#
_cell.length_a   1.000
_cell.length_b   1.000
_cell.length_c   1.000
_cell.angle_alpha   90.00
_cell.angle_beta   90.00
_cell.angle_gamma   90.00
#
_symmetry.space_group_name_H-M   'P 1'
#
loop_
_entity.id
_entity.type
_entity.pdbx_description
1 polymer ?
#
loop_
_entity_poly.entity_id
_entity_poly.type
_entity_poly.pdbx_seq_one_letter_code
_entity_poly.pdbx_strand_id
1 'polypeptide(L)'
;MIRSINIVLTQGQEDIAFRRVHDFKYEIATETLLHESFSLKICFTQKIIGFRDHDYKWKKIDSRLIATELSPKIIKMENGQIIQANQNIGIWEVIPKSPMTLYWHFNPDLSQPMVNYTGPENLKQIESAINSMDFSIPLALLLSPDTGLELSRSEFPFKPIVCFTDHCDFDTLENLKIQRQFFKTHQIKITKGFFINQFSTRKDNASWELHSEELKRWIADGHEMAYHSLSQSIKSDSESLNDFFNFKAPLNGIRVWIDHGYQPYNFTLYKKSGLTESEFSNQLSSQNIKTLWNYIDTGTTAKGVINQLNSDHFTLKSFWKGVKGLGFKKAISLMTKNVLFHYFNDEQKTQSYKFLAVDVKGFFINKKVSVLGSLLRNTTAIVPAFMSVLFFWNSKKKEPYPLAKYSPVFFNHKIGNQYFNIFQTLEMVDLKASLCKENIDLLCEENGLFIAHTYFSVPLLYHYGRLFIDQNNINPEVEINFRYLSEKITDGSIWNPTLSEFQMYMEQYKKVEFDCDEKGMIFVKHETNICSRKVVS
;
A
#
# COMPACT_ATOMS: atom_id res chain seq x y z
N MET A 1 23.97 20.80 19.64
CA MET A 1 23.19 19.55 19.50
C MET A 1 23.39 18.91 18.14
N ILE A 2 23.10 19.62 17.04
CA ILE A 2 23.43 19.17 15.68
C ILE A 2 24.91 19.49 15.40
N ARG A 3 25.67 18.52 14.91
CA ARG A 3 27.08 18.65 14.51
C ARG A 3 27.20 19.02 13.04
N SER A 4 26.47 18.33 12.16
CA SER A 4 26.46 18.60 10.73
C SER A 4 25.18 18.06 10.07
N ILE A 5 24.83 18.64 8.93
CA ILE A 5 23.78 18.13 8.04
C ILE A 5 24.40 18.05 6.65
N ASN A 6 24.24 16.90 6.00
CA ASN A 6 24.82 16.65 4.70
C ASN A 6 23.76 16.06 3.77
N ILE A 7 23.70 16.49 2.52
CA ILE A 7 22.96 15.78 1.49
C ILE A 7 23.81 14.60 1.01
N VAL A 8 23.17 13.44 0.90
CA VAL A 8 23.75 12.21 0.36
C VAL A 8 23.04 11.90 -0.95
N LEU A 9 23.83 11.86 -2.01
CA LEU A 9 23.44 11.53 -3.38
C LEU A 9 24.18 10.26 -3.83
N THR A 10 23.78 9.69 -4.96
CA THR A 10 24.46 8.51 -5.54
C THR A 10 25.94 8.79 -5.85
N GLN A 11 26.28 10.04 -6.17
CA GLN A 11 27.62 10.44 -6.63
C GLN A 11 28.51 11.05 -5.54
N GLY A 12 27.99 11.29 -4.34
CA GLY A 12 28.75 11.95 -3.29
C GLY A 12 27.91 12.48 -2.14
N GLN A 13 28.57 13.27 -1.28
CA GLN A 13 27.98 13.91 -0.12
C GLN A 13 28.39 15.38 -0.12
N GLU A 14 27.45 16.29 0.17
CA GLU A 14 27.70 17.73 0.24
C GLU A 14 27.16 18.27 1.56
N ASP A 15 27.85 19.25 2.15
CA ASP A 15 27.38 19.90 3.36
C ASP A 15 26.20 20.82 3.05
N ILE A 16 25.17 20.77 3.91
CA ILE A 16 24.01 21.66 3.84
C ILE A 16 24.05 22.64 4.99
N ALA A 17 23.84 23.91 4.66
CA ALA A 17 23.68 24.95 5.66
C ALA A 17 22.39 24.73 6.47
N PHE A 18 22.47 25.02 7.77
CA PHE A 18 21.32 25.05 8.65
C PHE A 18 21.49 26.20 9.64
N ARG A 19 20.37 26.81 10.03
CA ARG A 19 20.35 27.93 10.97
C ARG A 19 19.65 27.54 12.25
N ARG A 20 20.22 27.97 13.37
CA ARG A 20 19.53 27.95 14.67
C ARG A 20 18.63 29.18 14.72
N VAL A 21 17.32 28.99 14.65
CA VAL A 21 16.34 30.09 14.75
C VAL A 21 16.27 30.56 16.20
N HIS A 22 16.19 29.61 17.13
CA HIS A 22 16.35 29.78 18.56
C HIS A 22 16.82 28.45 19.17
N ASP A 23 16.91 28.36 20.49
CA ASP A 23 17.47 27.21 21.23
C ASP A 23 16.84 25.86 20.90
N PHE A 24 15.59 25.88 20.47
CA PHE A 24 14.75 24.71 20.30
C PHE A 24 14.34 24.46 18.84
N LYS A 25 14.84 25.25 17.89
CA LYS A 25 14.48 25.12 16.46
C LYS A 25 15.68 25.31 15.55
N TYR A 26 15.93 24.31 14.73
CA TYR A 26 16.96 24.33 13.69
C TYR A 26 16.30 24.16 12.33
N GLU A 27 16.44 25.15 11.46
CA GLU A 27 15.94 25.11 10.09
C GLU A 27 17.06 24.73 9.13
N ILE A 28 16.74 23.85 8.18
CA ILE A 28 17.64 23.33 7.17
C ILE A 28 17.40 24.13 5.88
N ALA A 29 18.47 24.60 5.24
CA ALA A 29 18.36 25.29 3.96
C ALA A 29 17.80 24.32 2.89
N THR A 30 16.67 24.68 2.30
CA THR A 30 15.96 23.85 1.30
C THR A 30 16.20 24.35 -0.13
N GLU A 31 16.80 25.52 -0.32
CA GLU A 31 17.00 26.14 -1.64
C GLU A 31 17.94 25.32 -2.53
N THR A 32 18.80 24.51 -1.93
CA THR A 32 19.74 23.61 -2.62
C THR A 32 19.17 22.21 -2.87
N LEU A 33 17.95 21.91 -2.40
CA LEU A 33 17.33 20.58 -2.51
C LEU A 33 16.57 20.43 -3.84
N LEU A 34 17.30 20.45 -4.95
CA LEU A 34 16.75 20.39 -6.31
C LEU A 34 16.70 18.97 -6.89
N HIS A 35 17.16 17.96 -6.14
CA HIS A 35 17.23 16.58 -6.62
C HIS A 35 15.88 15.86 -6.47
N GLU A 36 15.51 15.02 -7.44
CA GLU A 36 14.29 14.20 -7.38
C GLU A 36 14.30 13.18 -6.23
N SER A 37 15.50 12.69 -5.87
CA SER A 37 15.73 11.73 -4.80
C SER A 37 17.04 12.04 -4.08
N PHE A 38 17.01 12.12 -2.75
CA PHE A 38 18.18 12.39 -1.93
C PHE A 38 17.95 11.96 -0.47
N SER A 39 19.00 12.02 0.35
CA SER A 39 18.88 11.82 1.80
C SER A 39 19.64 12.88 2.57
N LEU A 40 19.06 13.41 3.65
CA LEU A 40 19.80 14.22 4.60
C LEU A 40 20.41 13.32 5.67
N LYS A 41 21.72 13.38 5.84
CA LYS A 41 22.45 12.76 6.94
C LYS A 41 22.68 13.80 8.03
N ILE A 42 21.93 13.69 9.11
CA ILE A 42 21.99 14.60 10.26
C ILE A 42 22.81 13.92 11.34
N CYS A 43 23.96 14.51 11.69
CA CYS A 43 24.83 14.01 12.74
C CYS A 43 24.64 14.82 14.01
N PHE A 44 24.33 14.16 15.12
CA PHE A 44 24.18 14.78 16.43
C PHE A 44 25.45 14.67 17.28
N THR A 45 25.53 15.48 18.34
CA THR A 45 26.58 15.39 19.37
C THR A 45 26.27 14.36 20.45
N GLN A 46 25.08 13.75 20.41
CA GLN A 46 24.58 12.78 21.40
C GLN A 46 24.03 11.55 20.66
N LYS A 47 23.97 10.40 21.33
CA LYS A 47 23.37 9.20 20.76
C LYS A 47 21.85 9.29 20.75
N ILE A 48 21.24 8.69 19.74
CA ILE A 48 19.83 8.37 19.65
C ILE A 48 19.61 7.07 20.42
N ILE A 49 18.78 7.10 21.47
CA ILE A 49 18.51 5.93 22.34
C ILE A 49 17.08 5.40 22.18
N GLY A 50 16.18 6.22 21.65
CA GLY A 50 14.78 5.87 21.44
C GLY A 50 14.25 6.39 20.11
N PHE A 51 13.36 5.60 19.52
CA PHE A 51 12.67 5.93 18.27
C PHE A 51 11.17 5.69 18.47
N ARG A 52 10.34 6.65 18.07
CA ARG A 52 8.89 6.51 18.15
C ARG A 52 8.40 5.77 16.92
N ASP A 53 7.98 4.52 17.09
CA ASP A 53 7.61 3.66 15.96
C ASP A 53 6.15 3.87 15.50
N HIS A 54 5.81 3.28 14.36
CA HIS A 54 4.48 3.30 13.78
C HIS A 54 3.39 2.90 14.77
N ASP A 55 3.64 1.98 15.70
CA ASP A 55 2.66 1.51 16.71
C ASP A 55 2.42 2.50 17.87
N TYR A 56 3.01 3.69 17.81
CA TYR A 56 3.02 4.68 18.88
C TYR A 56 3.65 4.15 20.17
N LYS A 57 4.72 3.35 20.07
CA LYS A 57 5.54 2.93 21.20
C LYS A 57 6.98 3.39 21.01
N TRP A 58 7.68 3.60 22.12
CA TRP A 58 9.12 3.85 22.12
C TRP A 58 9.86 2.53 21.89
N LYS A 59 10.74 2.50 20.88
CA LYS A 59 11.63 1.37 20.60
C LYS A 59 13.09 1.73 20.82
N LYS A 60 13.85 0.78 21.36
CA LYS A 60 15.32 0.85 21.44
C LYS A 60 15.92 0.64 20.06
N ILE A 61 17.10 1.24 19.83
CA ILE A 61 17.81 1.16 18.54
C ILE A 61 18.63 -0.13 18.46
N ASP A 62 17.97 -1.29 18.61
CA ASP A 62 18.60 -2.62 18.54
C ASP A 62 18.62 -3.18 17.10
N SER A 63 17.86 -2.55 16.20
CA SER A 63 17.78 -2.88 14.79
C SER A 63 17.58 -1.60 13.96
N ARG A 64 17.62 -1.72 12.63
CA ARG A 64 17.27 -0.62 11.72
C ARG A 64 15.79 -0.26 11.96
N LEU A 65 15.51 1.01 12.24
CA LEU A 65 14.14 1.51 12.43
C LEU A 65 13.83 2.58 11.39
N ILE A 66 12.60 2.58 10.90
CA ILE A 66 12.12 3.45 9.83
C ILE A 66 10.80 4.08 10.27
N ALA A 67 10.68 5.40 10.13
CA ALA A 67 9.41 6.13 10.28
C ALA A 67 9.03 6.72 8.92
N THR A 68 7.94 6.19 8.36
CA THR A 68 7.41 6.60 7.06
C THR A 68 6.50 7.84 7.22
N GLU A 69 5.75 8.22 6.20
CA GLU A 69 4.80 9.34 6.27
C GLU A 69 3.73 9.14 7.35
N LEU A 70 3.36 7.89 7.66
CA LEU A 70 2.29 7.55 8.62
C LEU A 70 2.82 7.13 10.00
N SER A 71 4.09 7.41 10.28
CA SER A 71 4.75 7.16 11.56
C SER A 71 5.22 8.47 12.20
N PRO A 72 5.21 8.57 13.54
CA PRO A 72 5.77 9.74 14.21
C PRO A 72 7.26 9.91 13.89
N LYS A 73 7.66 11.10 13.43
CA LYS A 73 9.07 11.46 13.22
C LYS A 73 9.62 12.06 14.51
N ILE A 74 9.79 11.21 15.52
CA ILE A 74 10.20 11.59 16.87
C ILE A 74 11.30 10.63 17.37
N ILE A 75 12.40 11.19 17.86
CA ILE A 75 13.50 10.44 18.47
C ILE A 75 13.83 10.97 19.86
N LYS A 76 14.41 10.11 20.69
CA LYS A 76 14.90 10.43 22.03
C LYS A 76 16.41 10.30 22.09
N MET A 77 17.05 11.31 22.64
CA MET A 77 18.50 11.43 22.77
C MET A 77 18.98 10.96 24.16
N GLU A 78 20.25 10.59 24.26
CA GLU A 78 20.87 10.07 25.50
C GLU A 78 20.77 11.03 26.69
N ASN A 79 20.79 12.34 26.41
CA ASN A 79 20.62 13.40 27.41
C ASN A 79 19.14 13.68 27.78
N GLY A 80 18.19 12.86 27.31
CA GLY A 80 16.76 12.99 27.57
C GLY A 80 16.00 13.84 26.55
N GLN A 81 16.69 14.65 25.74
CA GLN A 81 16.06 15.56 24.78
C GLN A 81 15.25 14.80 23.72
N ILE A 82 14.08 15.33 23.38
CA ILE A 82 13.24 14.88 22.28
C ILE A 82 13.53 15.72 21.04
N ILE A 83 13.62 15.07 19.88
CA ILE A 83 13.73 15.73 18.57
C ILE A 83 12.59 15.27 17.69
N GLN A 84 11.91 16.22 17.05
CA GLN A 84 10.77 15.98 16.17
C GLN A 84 10.90 16.78 14.85
N ALA A 85 10.46 16.20 13.74
CA ALA A 85 10.31 16.93 12.48
C ALA A 85 9.16 17.95 12.57
N ASN A 86 9.31 19.13 11.96
CA ASN A 86 8.22 20.10 11.84
C ASN A 86 7.09 19.65 10.89
N GLN A 87 7.34 18.67 10.03
CA GLN A 87 6.38 18.16 9.05
C GLN A 87 6.49 16.63 8.92
N ASN A 88 5.39 15.97 8.53
CA ASN A 88 5.35 14.52 8.34
C ASN A 88 5.82 14.05 6.95
N ILE A 89 6.72 14.78 6.30
CA ILE A 89 7.24 14.46 4.96
C ILE A 89 8.54 13.67 5.00
N GLY A 90 8.80 12.89 3.95
CA GLY A 90 9.98 12.03 3.86
C GLY A 90 9.96 10.86 4.85
N ILE A 91 11.08 10.15 4.92
CA ILE A 91 11.24 8.93 5.72
C ILE A 91 12.43 9.09 6.65
N TRP A 92 12.24 8.90 7.95
CA TRP A 92 13.33 8.86 8.93
C TRP A 92 13.87 7.44 9.05
N GLU A 93 15.18 7.31 9.11
CA GLU A 93 15.87 6.05 9.34
C GLU A 93 17.00 6.22 10.37
N VAL A 94 17.06 5.27 11.31
CA VAL A 94 18.17 5.14 12.26
C VAL A 94 18.75 3.74 12.19
N ILE A 95 20.08 3.66 12.25
CA ILE A 95 20.84 2.42 12.13
C ILE A 95 21.67 2.23 13.40
N PRO A 96 21.60 1.08 14.09
CA PRO A 96 22.33 0.84 15.34
C PRO A 96 23.84 1.06 15.23
N LYS A 97 24.42 0.77 14.05
CA LYS A 97 25.85 0.97 13.75
C LYS A 97 26.25 2.44 13.66
N SER A 98 25.30 3.36 13.57
CA SER A 98 25.53 4.81 13.47
C SER A 98 24.64 5.54 14.49
N PRO A 99 24.88 5.35 15.80
CA PRO A 99 23.94 5.74 16.85
C PRO A 99 23.75 7.24 17.03
N MET A 100 24.58 8.08 16.39
CA MET A 100 24.46 9.55 16.43
C MET A 100 23.91 10.12 15.12
N THR A 101 23.45 9.27 14.20
CA THR A 101 23.02 9.68 12.86
C THR A 101 21.55 9.37 12.64
N LEU A 102 20.83 10.40 12.20
CA LEU A 102 19.51 10.27 11.60
C LEU A 102 19.64 10.46 10.09
N TYR A 103 19.08 9.55 9.32
CA TYR A 103 18.88 9.74 7.89
C TYR A 103 17.45 10.19 7.63
N TRP A 104 17.26 11.24 6.83
CA TRP A 104 15.96 11.71 6.38
C TRP A 104 15.91 11.59 4.86
N HIS A 105 15.27 10.53 4.38
CA HIS A 105 15.18 10.20 2.98
C HIS A 105 14.01 10.89 2.31
N PHE A 106 14.24 11.37 1.08
CA PHE A 106 13.26 12.00 0.23
C PHE A 106 13.22 11.25 -1.10
N ASN A 107 12.05 10.68 -1.42
CA ASN A 107 11.83 9.78 -2.57
C ASN A 107 12.92 8.69 -2.75
N PRO A 108 13.32 7.93 -1.71
CA PRO A 108 14.26 6.82 -1.93
C PRO A 108 13.63 5.76 -2.84
N ASP A 109 14.48 4.96 -3.49
CA ASP A 109 14.04 3.90 -4.40
C ASP A 109 12.96 3.00 -3.76
N LEU A 110 11.90 2.70 -4.54
CA LEU A 110 10.71 1.94 -4.13
C LEU A 110 9.90 2.50 -2.95
N SER A 111 10.10 3.76 -2.53
CA SER A 111 9.23 4.39 -1.53
C SER A 111 7.86 4.80 -2.05
N GLN A 112 7.75 5.02 -3.36
CA GLN A 112 6.52 5.36 -4.05
C GLN A 112 6.47 4.61 -5.39
N PRO A 113 6.33 3.28 -5.36
CA PRO A 113 6.48 2.45 -6.55
C PRO A 113 5.26 2.58 -7.48
N MET A 114 5.51 2.63 -8.77
CA MET A 114 4.54 2.71 -9.84
C MET A 114 4.72 1.56 -10.81
N VAL A 115 3.62 0.95 -11.24
CA VAL A 115 3.64 -0.03 -12.31
C VAL A 115 3.55 0.65 -13.65
N ASN A 116 4.49 0.33 -14.52
CA ASN A 116 4.47 0.67 -15.93
C ASN A 116 4.60 -0.63 -16.73
N TYR A 117 3.83 -0.79 -17.81
CA TYR A 117 3.95 -1.94 -18.69
C TYR A 117 4.67 -1.56 -19.98
N THR A 118 5.82 -2.17 -20.24
CA THR A 118 6.67 -1.87 -21.39
C THR A 118 6.71 -3.02 -22.41
N GLY A 119 7.11 -2.71 -23.64
CA GLY A 119 7.29 -3.68 -24.72
C GLY A 119 6.00 -4.33 -25.27
N PRO A 120 6.10 -5.18 -26.30
CA PRO A 120 4.94 -5.84 -26.92
C PRO A 120 4.30 -6.90 -26.00
N GLU A 121 5.04 -7.43 -25.03
CA GLU A 121 4.56 -8.50 -24.12
C GLU A 121 3.92 -7.98 -22.83
N ASN A 122 3.73 -6.66 -22.68
CA ASN A 122 3.23 -6.03 -21.44
C ASN A 122 4.04 -6.49 -20.21
N LEU A 123 5.37 -6.35 -20.28
CA LEU A 123 6.23 -6.68 -19.15
C LEU A 123 6.08 -5.62 -18.07
N LYS A 124 5.77 -6.06 -16.85
CA LYS A 124 5.67 -5.22 -15.66
C LYS A 124 7.05 -4.66 -15.30
N GLN A 125 7.15 -3.34 -15.24
CA GLN A 125 8.30 -2.61 -14.70
C GLN A 125 7.82 -1.79 -13.50
N ILE A 126 8.66 -1.72 -12.46
CA ILE A 126 8.39 -0.89 -11.29
C ILE A 126 9.33 0.30 -11.35
N GLU A 127 8.74 1.49 -11.32
CA GLU A 127 9.42 2.78 -11.38
C GLU A 127 9.00 3.62 -10.16
N SER A 128 9.68 4.73 -9.90
CA SER A 128 9.26 5.67 -8.86
C SER A 128 8.18 6.62 -9.39
N ALA A 129 7.26 7.03 -8.51
CA ALA A 129 6.27 8.04 -8.84
C ALA A 129 6.94 9.37 -9.19
N ILE A 130 6.53 9.94 -10.33
CA ILE A 130 6.85 11.32 -10.68
C ILE A 130 6.06 12.25 -9.75
N ASN A 131 6.75 12.89 -8.82
CA ASN A 131 6.19 13.91 -7.95
C ASN A 131 7.17 15.09 -7.87
N SER A 132 6.66 16.26 -7.46
CA SER A 132 7.50 17.39 -7.08
C SER A 132 7.47 17.50 -5.56
N MET A 133 8.64 17.59 -4.95
CA MET A 133 8.72 17.95 -3.54
C MET A 133 8.42 19.43 -3.38
N ASP A 134 7.51 19.75 -2.47
CA ASP A 134 7.18 21.11 -2.09
C ASP A 134 7.88 21.45 -0.78
N PHE A 135 8.87 22.34 -0.85
CA PHE A 135 9.60 22.89 0.30
C PHE A 135 9.23 24.35 0.57
N SER A 136 7.99 24.77 0.23
CA SER A 136 7.44 26.08 0.59
C SER A 136 7.51 26.35 2.10
N ILE A 137 7.49 25.30 2.91
CA ILE A 137 7.82 25.32 4.34
C ILE A 137 9.22 24.73 4.50
N PRO A 138 10.18 25.47 5.11
CA PRO A 138 11.51 24.94 5.36
C PRO A 138 11.47 23.71 6.27
N LEU A 139 12.34 22.73 5.99
CA LEU A 139 12.54 21.58 6.86
C LEU A 139 13.14 22.05 8.19
N ALA A 140 12.61 21.57 9.30
CA ALA A 140 13.14 21.90 10.62
C ALA A 140 13.12 20.73 11.59
N LEU A 141 14.10 20.74 12.50
CA LEU A 141 14.14 19.90 13.68
C LEU A 141 13.75 20.74 14.90
N LEU A 142 12.66 20.31 15.54
CA LEU A 142 12.15 20.86 16.78
C LEU A 142 12.72 20.05 17.94
N LEU A 143 13.31 20.75 18.90
CA LEU A 143 13.93 20.17 20.07
C LEU A 143 13.05 20.49 21.27
N SER A 144 12.77 19.50 22.11
CA SER A 144 12.02 19.66 23.35
C SER A 144 12.77 19.02 24.51
N PRO A 145 12.73 19.61 25.72
CA PRO A 145 13.34 18.98 26.90
C PRO A 145 12.80 17.57 27.18
N ASP A 146 11.49 17.33 26.98
CA ASP A 146 10.85 16.11 27.45
C ASP A 146 9.62 15.65 26.64
N THR A 147 9.12 16.44 25.68
CA THR A 147 7.83 16.19 25.05
C THR A 147 7.82 16.30 23.52
N GLY A 148 7.20 15.32 22.87
CA GLY A 148 6.83 15.38 21.44
C GLY A 148 5.32 15.47 21.25
N LEU A 149 4.88 15.69 20.01
CA LEU A 149 3.48 15.57 19.59
C LEU A 149 3.35 14.54 18.47
N GLU A 150 2.50 13.55 18.69
CA GLU A 150 2.12 12.59 17.65
C GLU A 150 0.67 12.80 17.20
N LEU A 151 0.40 12.52 15.93
CA LEU A 151 -0.91 12.66 15.31
C LEU A 151 -1.61 11.32 15.22
N SER A 152 -2.94 11.34 15.31
CA SER A 152 -3.75 10.20 14.96
C SER A 152 -3.85 10.06 13.44
N ARG A 153 -3.43 8.90 12.91
CA ARG A 153 -3.69 8.53 11.51
C ARG A 153 -5.14 8.11 11.23
N SER A 154 -5.98 8.03 12.25
CA SER A 154 -7.38 7.60 12.18
C SER A 154 -8.33 8.61 12.80
N GLU A 155 -9.55 8.67 12.24
CA GLU A 155 -10.63 9.51 12.78
C GLU A 155 -10.97 9.12 14.22
N PHE A 156 -11.00 7.81 14.51
CA PHE A 156 -11.03 7.31 15.89
C PHE A 156 -9.62 7.41 16.47
N PRO A 157 -9.34 8.32 17.42
CA PRO A 157 -7.97 8.68 17.74
C PRO A 157 -7.09 7.51 18.17
N PHE A 158 -5.95 7.36 17.50
CA PHE A 158 -4.93 6.33 17.76
C PHE A 158 -5.49 4.91 17.68
N LYS A 159 -6.47 4.67 16.79
CA LYS A 159 -7.02 3.35 16.52
C LYS A 159 -6.52 2.78 15.19
N PRO A 160 -6.46 1.45 15.06
CA PRO A 160 -6.22 0.79 13.78
C PRO A 160 -7.26 1.13 12.71
N ILE A 161 -6.88 0.89 11.46
CA ILE A 161 -7.67 1.21 10.26
C ILE A 161 -7.82 -0.04 9.41
N VAL A 162 -9.05 -0.33 8.99
CA VAL A 162 -9.34 -1.41 8.04
C VAL A 162 -10.08 -0.82 6.84
N CYS A 163 -9.47 -0.92 5.66
CA CYS A 163 -10.09 -0.47 4.41
C CYS A 163 -10.15 -1.65 3.44
N PHE A 164 -11.32 -1.88 2.84
CA PHE A 164 -11.51 -2.93 1.85
C PHE A 164 -11.74 -2.32 0.48
N THR A 165 -11.05 -2.88 -0.52
CA THR A 165 -11.31 -2.67 -1.94
C THR A 165 -11.65 -4.02 -2.56
N ASP A 166 -12.68 -4.05 -3.39
CA ASP A 166 -13.14 -5.27 -4.03
C ASP A 166 -13.05 -5.19 -5.55
N HIS A 167 -12.70 -6.31 -6.13
CA HIS A 167 -12.55 -6.51 -7.54
C HIS A 167 -13.76 -7.29 -8.09
N CYS A 168 -14.57 -6.66 -8.95
CA CYS A 168 -15.90 -7.18 -9.35
C CYS A 168 -15.89 -8.21 -10.50
N ASP A 169 -14.77 -8.90 -10.71
CA ASP A 169 -14.55 -9.79 -11.85
C ASP A 169 -15.51 -10.98 -11.93
N PHE A 170 -16.04 -11.36 -10.79
CA PHE A 170 -16.85 -12.55 -10.59
C PHE A 170 -18.23 -12.20 -10.04
N ASP A 171 -18.58 -10.91 -10.02
CA ASP A 171 -19.88 -10.50 -9.54
C ASP A 171 -20.97 -10.93 -10.51
N THR A 172 -22.01 -11.54 -9.98
CA THR A 172 -23.30 -11.73 -10.64
C THR A 172 -24.33 -10.93 -9.87
N LEU A 173 -25.51 -10.68 -10.44
CA LEU A 173 -26.57 -9.99 -9.70
C LEU A 173 -26.91 -10.69 -8.38
N GLU A 174 -26.87 -12.02 -8.36
CA GLU A 174 -27.22 -12.83 -7.20
C GLU A 174 -26.17 -12.71 -6.09
N ASN A 175 -24.90 -12.95 -6.40
CA ASN A 175 -23.85 -12.85 -5.38
C ASN A 175 -23.61 -11.39 -4.94
N LEU A 176 -23.90 -10.40 -5.79
CA LEU A 176 -23.82 -8.98 -5.46
C LEU A 176 -24.84 -8.61 -4.37
N LYS A 177 -26.06 -9.14 -4.45
CA LYS A 177 -27.09 -8.97 -3.41
C LYS A 177 -26.69 -9.61 -2.09
N ILE A 178 -26.14 -10.82 -2.16
CA ILE A 178 -25.71 -11.57 -0.97
C ILE A 178 -24.56 -10.85 -0.27
N GLN A 179 -23.55 -10.40 -1.02
CA GLN A 179 -22.45 -9.60 -0.49
C GLN A 179 -22.94 -8.30 0.17
N ARG A 180 -23.81 -7.53 -0.49
CA ARG A 180 -24.34 -6.29 0.10
C ARG A 180 -25.01 -6.57 1.43
N GLN A 181 -25.88 -7.59 1.47
CA GLN A 181 -26.57 -7.94 2.70
C GLN A 181 -25.61 -8.42 3.79
N PHE A 182 -24.57 -9.18 3.43
CA PHE A 182 -23.52 -9.61 4.35
C PHE A 182 -22.81 -8.40 5.00
N PHE A 183 -22.31 -7.47 4.19
CA PHE A 183 -21.60 -6.29 4.71
C PHE A 183 -22.52 -5.35 5.50
N LYS A 184 -23.77 -5.18 5.07
CA LYS A 184 -24.79 -4.42 5.81
C LYS A 184 -25.06 -5.03 7.18
N THR A 185 -25.27 -6.36 7.25
CA THR A 185 -25.48 -7.08 8.51
C THR A 185 -24.30 -6.91 9.47
N HIS A 186 -23.08 -6.91 8.93
CA HIS A 186 -21.86 -6.73 9.71
C HIS A 186 -21.41 -5.27 9.86
N GLN A 187 -22.18 -4.29 9.40
CA GLN A 187 -21.83 -2.85 9.50
C GLN A 187 -20.41 -2.54 8.99
N ILE A 188 -19.98 -3.20 7.92
CA ILE A 188 -18.65 -3.02 7.33
C ILE A 188 -18.79 -2.29 6.00
N LYS A 189 -18.10 -1.16 5.87
CA LYS A 189 -17.98 -0.40 4.63
C LYS A 189 -16.85 -0.94 3.78
N ILE A 190 -17.06 -0.91 2.46
CA ILE A 190 -16.06 -1.30 1.46
C ILE A 190 -16.10 -0.32 0.29
N THR A 191 -15.04 -0.35 -0.51
CA THR A 191 -14.96 0.28 -1.83
C THR A 191 -15.21 -0.80 -2.88
N LYS A 192 -16.42 -0.84 -3.44
CA LYS A 192 -16.89 -1.86 -4.37
C LYS A 192 -16.57 -1.46 -5.80
N GLY A 193 -15.69 -2.22 -6.46
CA GLY A 193 -15.51 -2.11 -7.92
C GLY A 193 -16.81 -2.45 -8.64
N PHE A 194 -17.06 -1.83 -9.80
CA PHE A 194 -18.12 -2.24 -10.70
C PHE A 194 -17.78 -1.91 -12.15
N PHE A 195 -18.27 -2.73 -13.07
CA PHE A 195 -18.22 -2.45 -14.50
C PHE A 195 -19.35 -1.50 -14.91
N ILE A 196 -19.06 -0.56 -15.81
CA ILE A 196 -20.09 0.33 -16.38
C ILE A 196 -21.05 -0.47 -17.26
N ASN A 197 -20.49 -1.12 -18.28
CA ASN A 197 -21.24 -1.91 -19.23
C ASN A 197 -21.11 -3.39 -18.90
N GLN A 198 -21.97 -4.24 -19.44
CA GLN A 198 -21.80 -5.68 -19.32
C GLN A 198 -20.39 -6.06 -19.80
N PHE A 199 -19.57 -6.56 -18.86
CA PHE A 199 -18.15 -6.81 -19.08
C PHE A 199 -17.90 -8.31 -19.14
N SER A 200 -16.99 -8.72 -20.02
CA SER A 200 -16.44 -10.08 -20.15
C SER A 200 -17.13 -11.05 -21.11
N THR A 201 -16.38 -12.11 -21.38
CA THR A 201 -16.79 -13.36 -22.01
C THR A 201 -17.82 -14.16 -21.20
N ARG A 202 -18.15 -13.75 -19.97
CA ARG A 202 -19.14 -14.41 -19.09
C ARG A 202 -20.50 -13.75 -19.24
N LYS A 203 -21.53 -14.58 -19.35
CA LYS A 203 -22.90 -14.15 -19.67
C LYS A 203 -23.59 -13.39 -18.53
N ASP A 204 -23.15 -13.58 -17.30
CA ASP A 204 -23.86 -13.25 -16.05
C ASP A 204 -23.16 -12.20 -15.18
N ASN A 205 -22.17 -11.49 -15.71
CA ASN A 205 -21.43 -10.47 -14.95
C ASN A 205 -22.32 -9.27 -14.57
N ALA A 206 -22.18 -8.79 -13.33
CA ALA A 206 -22.82 -7.59 -12.85
C ALA A 206 -22.20 -6.32 -13.49
N SER A 207 -23.04 -5.33 -13.77
CA SER A 207 -22.64 -4.07 -14.39
C SER A 207 -23.67 -2.99 -14.09
N TRP A 208 -23.28 -1.73 -14.25
CA TRP A 208 -24.20 -0.60 -14.09
C TRP A 208 -25.33 -0.63 -15.11
N GLU A 209 -25.00 -0.88 -16.38
CA GLU A 209 -25.95 -0.98 -17.49
C GLU A 209 -27.15 -1.88 -17.18
N LEU A 210 -26.90 -3.06 -16.62
CA LEU A 210 -27.93 -4.06 -16.36
C LEU A 210 -28.46 -4.04 -14.92
N HIS A 211 -27.64 -3.58 -13.96
CA HIS A 211 -27.88 -3.82 -12.53
C HIS A 211 -27.70 -2.56 -11.67
N SER A 212 -27.82 -1.36 -12.25
CA SER A 212 -27.69 -0.08 -11.54
C SER A 212 -28.54 0.03 -10.27
N GLU A 213 -29.75 -0.52 -10.25
CA GLU A 213 -30.62 -0.48 -9.07
C GLU A 213 -30.01 -1.21 -7.86
N GLU A 214 -29.31 -2.32 -8.08
CA GLU A 214 -28.61 -2.99 -6.98
C GLU A 214 -27.38 -2.19 -6.54
N LEU A 215 -26.60 -1.65 -7.48
CA LEU A 215 -25.42 -0.82 -7.17
C LEU A 215 -25.78 0.48 -6.42
N LYS A 216 -26.92 1.09 -6.72
CA LYS A 216 -27.45 2.23 -5.95
C LYS A 216 -27.77 1.85 -4.50
N ARG A 217 -28.19 0.61 -4.24
CA ARG A 217 -28.42 0.13 -2.87
C ARG A 217 -27.11 -0.03 -2.09
N TRP A 218 -26.01 -0.39 -2.75
CA TRP A 218 -24.69 -0.38 -2.11
C TRP A 218 -24.33 1.01 -1.59
N ILE A 219 -24.58 2.05 -2.39
CA ILE A 219 -24.36 3.44 -1.98
C ILE A 219 -25.27 3.82 -0.81
N ALA A 220 -26.55 3.44 -0.88
CA ALA A 220 -27.50 3.71 0.20
C ALA A 220 -27.13 3.01 1.51
N ASP A 221 -26.44 1.87 1.44
CA ASP A 221 -25.90 1.14 2.60
C ASP A 221 -24.55 1.69 3.09
N GLY A 222 -24.03 2.77 2.47
CA GLY A 222 -22.84 3.49 2.90
C GLY A 222 -21.52 3.00 2.29
N HIS A 223 -21.59 2.16 1.25
CA HIS A 223 -20.41 1.72 0.51
C HIS A 223 -19.95 2.76 -0.53
N GLU A 224 -18.67 2.76 -0.86
CA GLU A 224 -18.13 3.52 -1.98
C GLU A 224 -18.18 2.68 -3.26
N MET A 225 -18.51 3.30 -4.39
CA MET A 225 -18.37 2.68 -5.71
C MET A 225 -17.07 3.12 -6.36
N ALA A 226 -16.33 2.20 -6.96
CA ALA A 226 -15.12 2.47 -7.74
C ALA A 226 -15.28 1.97 -9.17
N TYR A 227 -14.84 2.77 -10.13
CA TYR A 227 -14.85 2.34 -11.52
C TYR A 227 -13.87 1.19 -11.72
N HIS A 228 -14.33 0.21 -12.48
CA HIS A 228 -13.54 -0.94 -12.86
C HIS A 228 -13.47 -1.07 -14.38
N SER A 229 -12.42 -0.47 -14.96
CA SER A 229 -12.30 -0.16 -16.39
C SER A 229 -13.41 0.78 -16.90
N LEU A 230 -13.07 1.64 -17.85
CA LEU A 230 -14.03 2.55 -18.51
C LEU A 230 -14.55 2.01 -19.85
N SER A 231 -14.14 0.80 -20.23
CA SER A 231 -14.61 0.12 -21.44
C SER A 231 -14.52 -1.41 -21.30
N GLN A 232 -15.05 -2.15 -22.28
CA GLN A 232 -15.17 -3.61 -22.30
C GLN A 232 -13.96 -4.30 -22.92
N SER A 233 -13.53 -5.41 -22.31
CA SER A 233 -12.33 -6.12 -22.75
C SER A 233 -12.41 -6.90 -24.07
N ILE A 234 -13.61 -7.12 -24.57
CA ILE A 234 -13.89 -7.90 -25.79
C ILE A 234 -13.96 -7.03 -27.05
N LYS A 235 -13.94 -5.70 -26.90
CA LYS A 235 -14.03 -4.74 -27.99
C LYS A 235 -12.69 -4.59 -28.71
N SER A 236 -12.73 -4.19 -29.97
CA SER A 236 -11.50 -3.81 -30.68
C SER A 236 -10.88 -2.57 -30.03
N ASP A 237 -9.56 -2.38 -30.16
CA ASP A 237 -8.84 -1.24 -29.56
C ASP A 237 -9.50 0.11 -29.90
N SER A 238 -9.99 0.27 -31.13
CA SER A 238 -10.68 1.50 -31.56
C SER A 238 -12.02 1.71 -30.88
N GLU A 239 -12.83 0.65 -30.72
CA GLU A 239 -14.10 0.74 -30.01
C GLU A 239 -13.87 1.02 -28.52
N SER A 240 -12.84 0.39 -27.97
CA SER A 240 -12.41 0.53 -26.59
C SER A 240 -11.95 1.95 -26.26
N LEU A 241 -11.16 2.55 -27.15
CA LEU A 241 -10.77 3.96 -27.07
C LEU A 241 -11.98 4.90 -27.19
N ASN A 242 -12.89 4.60 -28.11
CA ASN A 242 -14.10 5.38 -28.29
C ASN A 242 -14.96 5.37 -27.02
N ASP A 243 -15.13 4.22 -26.37
CA ASP A 243 -15.81 4.12 -25.08
C ASP A 243 -15.08 4.93 -23.99
N PHE A 244 -13.75 4.88 -23.92
CA PHE A 244 -12.97 5.65 -22.93
C PHE A 244 -13.21 7.16 -23.06
N PHE A 245 -13.16 7.71 -24.28
CA PHE A 245 -13.36 9.14 -24.52
C PHE A 245 -14.82 9.58 -24.38
N ASN A 246 -15.77 8.73 -24.78
CA ASN A 246 -17.20 9.03 -24.67
C ASN A 246 -17.80 8.56 -23.34
N PHE A 247 -16.96 8.08 -22.43
CA PHE A 247 -17.39 7.64 -21.10
C PHE A 247 -18.16 8.78 -20.40
N LYS A 248 -19.32 8.42 -19.87
CA LYS A 248 -20.14 9.31 -19.03
C LYS A 248 -20.31 8.65 -17.69
N ALA A 249 -19.80 9.31 -16.66
CA ALA A 249 -20.00 8.91 -15.28
C ALA A 249 -21.49 8.64 -15.00
N PRO A 250 -21.88 7.41 -14.63
CA PRO A 250 -23.27 7.10 -14.30
C PRO A 250 -23.70 7.73 -12.96
N LEU A 251 -22.73 8.12 -12.15
CA LEU A 251 -22.90 8.72 -10.84
C LEU A 251 -21.93 9.88 -10.69
N ASN A 252 -22.43 10.99 -10.14
CA ASN A 252 -21.58 12.09 -9.77
C ASN A 252 -20.75 11.70 -8.54
N GLY A 253 -19.48 12.09 -8.51
CA GLY A 253 -18.65 12.00 -7.30
C GLY A 253 -17.83 10.73 -7.12
N ILE A 254 -17.88 9.75 -8.05
CA ILE A 254 -16.94 8.62 -8.00
C ILE A 254 -15.53 9.13 -8.30
N ARG A 255 -14.59 8.89 -7.39
CA ARG A 255 -13.20 9.38 -7.48
C ARG A 255 -12.17 8.28 -7.71
N VAL A 256 -12.54 7.04 -7.41
CA VAL A 256 -11.63 5.90 -7.37
C VAL A 256 -11.76 5.07 -8.65
N TRP A 257 -10.62 4.73 -9.22
CA TRP A 257 -10.51 3.76 -10.30
C TRP A 257 -9.61 2.60 -9.85
N ILE A 258 -10.20 1.41 -9.77
CA ILE A 258 -9.49 0.13 -9.63
C ILE A 258 -9.39 -0.47 -11.03
N ASP A 259 -8.21 -0.44 -11.61
CA ASP A 259 -8.00 -0.84 -12.98
C ASP A 259 -7.84 -2.39 -13.10
N HIS A 260 -7.96 -2.93 -14.31
CA HIS A 260 -7.60 -4.29 -14.74
C HIS A 260 -6.32 -4.46 -15.59
N GLY A 261 -5.84 -3.41 -16.25
CA GLY A 261 -4.47 -3.38 -16.78
C GLY A 261 -4.30 -4.30 -17.98
N TYR A 262 -5.42 -4.67 -18.62
CA TYR A 262 -5.44 -5.46 -19.84
C TYR A 262 -5.84 -4.64 -21.06
N GLN A 263 -6.55 -3.53 -20.87
CA GLN A 263 -7.04 -2.71 -21.97
C GLN A 263 -6.08 -1.57 -22.29
N PRO A 264 -5.93 -1.19 -23.56
CA PRO A 264 -4.85 -0.29 -23.97
C PRO A 264 -5.06 1.17 -23.55
N TYR A 265 -6.22 1.55 -23.00
CA TYR A 265 -6.55 2.87 -22.43
C TYR A 265 -6.63 2.85 -20.89
N ASN A 266 -6.30 1.73 -20.26
CA ASN A 266 -6.27 1.61 -18.80
C ASN A 266 -5.07 2.35 -18.20
N PHE A 267 -5.11 2.66 -16.91
CA PHE A 267 -4.08 3.44 -16.22
C PHE A 267 -2.66 2.92 -16.47
N THR A 268 -2.47 1.60 -16.47
CA THR A 268 -1.14 1.00 -16.65
C THR A 268 -0.74 0.75 -18.10
N LEU A 269 -1.63 0.96 -19.07
CA LEU A 269 -1.40 0.62 -20.49
C LEU A 269 -1.69 1.75 -21.48
N TYR A 270 -2.26 2.89 -21.06
CA TYR A 270 -2.74 3.96 -21.95
C TYR A 270 -1.73 4.38 -23.02
N LYS A 271 -0.43 4.43 -22.68
CA LYS A 271 0.64 4.82 -23.62
C LYS A 271 0.70 3.95 -24.87
N LYS A 272 0.27 2.68 -24.80
CA LYS A 272 0.27 1.74 -25.93
C LYS A 272 -0.83 2.01 -26.95
N SER A 273 -1.91 2.65 -26.52
CA SER A 273 -2.98 3.08 -27.42
C SER A 273 -2.65 4.36 -28.20
N GLY A 274 -1.46 4.92 -28.03
CA GLY A 274 -1.07 6.20 -28.63
C GLY A 274 -1.62 7.43 -27.89
N LEU A 275 -2.31 7.23 -26.76
CA LEU A 275 -2.78 8.33 -25.91
C LEU A 275 -1.60 9.07 -25.29
N THR A 276 -1.62 10.40 -25.43
CA THR A 276 -0.73 11.27 -24.67
C THR A 276 -1.13 11.29 -23.20
N GLU A 277 -0.17 11.58 -22.32
CA GLU A 277 -0.47 11.70 -20.88
C GLU A 277 -1.49 12.81 -20.61
N SER A 278 -1.52 13.88 -21.43
CA SER A 278 -2.48 14.97 -21.29
C SER A 278 -3.89 14.54 -21.68
N GLU A 279 -4.08 13.82 -22.78
CA GLU A 279 -5.40 13.32 -23.18
C GLU A 279 -5.96 12.37 -22.12
N PHE A 280 -5.14 11.42 -21.67
CA PHE A 280 -5.50 10.47 -20.65
C PHE A 280 -5.88 11.16 -19.33
N SER A 281 -4.98 12.00 -18.80
CA SER A 281 -5.21 12.69 -17.52
C SER A 281 -6.39 13.67 -17.55
N ASN A 282 -6.60 14.38 -18.66
CA ASN A 282 -7.76 15.27 -18.83
C ASN A 282 -9.06 14.47 -18.86
N GLN A 283 -9.09 13.33 -19.55
CA GLN A 283 -10.26 12.47 -19.57
C GLN A 283 -10.63 12.01 -18.16
N LEU A 284 -9.66 11.53 -17.36
CA LEU A 284 -9.92 11.09 -15.98
C LEU A 284 -10.40 12.23 -15.10
N SER A 285 -9.73 13.37 -15.19
CA SER A 285 -10.04 14.55 -14.39
C SER A 285 -11.42 15.10 -14.71
N SER A 286 -11.82 15.10 -15.99
CA SER A 286 -13.15 15.53 -16.42
C SER A 286 -14.28 14.68 -15.84
N GLN A 287 -13.97 13.43 -15.45
CA GLN A 287 -14.89 12.48 -14.84
C GLN A 287 -14.74 12.42 -13.31
N ASN A 288 -13.98 13.36 -12.73
CA ASN A 288 -13.65 13.46 -11.32
C ASN A 288 -12.87 12.24 -10.75
N ILE A 289 -12.25 11.43 -11.61
CA ILE A 289 -11.37 10.34 -11.18
C ILE A 289 -10.05 10.97 -10.72
N LYS A 290 -9.69 10.74 -9.46
CA LYS A 290 -8.50 11.34 -8.81
C LYS A 290 -7.65 10.33 -8.05
N THR A 291 -8.17 9.13 -7.79
CA THR A 291 -7.51 8.10 -7.00
C THR A 291 -7.38 6.83 -7.82
N LEU A 292 -6.17 6.34 -8.03
CA LEU A 292 -5.86 5.22 -8.92
C LEU A 292 -5.15 4.10 -8.16
N TRP A 293 -5.57 2.86 -8.40
CA TRP A 293 -4.82 1.70 -7.94
C TRP A 293 -3.63 1.44 -8.86
N ASN A 294 -2.44 1.21 -8.30
CA ASN A 294 -1.21 1.00 -9.10
C ASN A 294 -0.83 -0.46 -9.34
N TYR A 295 -1.70 -1.45 -9.04
CA TYR A 295 -1.38 -2.89 -9.20
C TYR A 295 -0.24 -3.41 -8.34
N ILE A 296 -0.02 -2.76 -7.21
CA ILE A 296 0.98 -3.22 -6.27
C ILE A 296 0.29 -3.60 -4.97
N ASP A 297 0.31 -4.92 -4.74
CA ASP A 297 0.17 -5.48 -3.42
C ASP A 297 1.55 -5.51 -2.75
N THR A 298 1.70 -4.85 -1.59
CA THR A 298 2.98 -4.83 -0.86
C THR A 298 3.33 -6.22 -0.31
N GLY A 299 2.34 -7.11 -0.20
CA GLY A 299 2.49 -8.52 0.13
C GLY A 299 1.15 -9.23 0.19
N THR A 300 1.19 -10.56 0.34
CA THR A 300 0.00 -11.37 0.62
C THR A 300 -0.21 -11.52 2.13
N THR A 301 -1.44 -11.32 2.56
CA THR A 301 -1.86 -11.53 3.95
C THR A 301 -1.80 -13.02 4.36
N ALA A 302 -1.51 -13.26 5.63
CA ALA A 302 -1.50 -14.59 6.25
C ALA A 302 -1.69 -14.45 7.76
N LYS A 303 -1.74 -15.56 8.50
CA LYS A 303 -1.76 -15.51 9.97
C LYS A 303 -0.47 -14.84 10.49
N GLY A 304 -0.61 -13.79 11.28
CA GLY A 304 0.48 -12.92 11.76
C GLY A 304 1.04 -11.94 10.72
N VAL A 305 0.39 -11.77 9.56
CA VAL A 305 0.81 -10.88 8.47
C VAL A 305 -0.41 -10.09 7.98
N ILE A 306 -0.60 -8.88 8.52
CA ILE A 306 -1.80 -8.07 8.26
C ILE A 306 -1.57 -6.55 8.26
N ASN A 307 -0.64 -6.04 9.08
CA ASN A 307 -0.39 -4.61 9.21
C ASN A 307 0.58 -4.08 8.13
N GLN A 308 0.08 -3.32 7.15
CA GLN A 308 0.83 -2.68 6.05
C GLN A 308 1.91 -1.68 6.55
N LEU A 309 1.75 -1.12 7.74
CA LEU A 309 2.73 -0.21 8.36
C LEU A 309 3.90 -0.94 9.04
N ASN A 310 3.76 -2.24 9.28
CA ASN A 310 4.79 -3.04 9.91
C ASN A 310 5.54 -3.88 8.86
N SER A 311 6.68 -3.38 8.38
CA SER A 311 7.48 -4.08 7.38
C SER A 311 7.97 -5.46 7.83
N ASP A 312 8.05 -5.74 9.14
CA ASP A 312 8.45 -7.04 9.68
C ASP A 312 7.40 -8.13 9.45
N HIS A 313 6.15 -7.75 9.18
CA HIS A 313 5.11 -8.68 8.74
C HIS A 313 5.40 -9.22 7.33
N PHE A 314 6.01 -8.41 6.47
CA PHE A 314 6.30 -8.75 5.07
C PHE A 314 7.72 -9.24 4.91
N THR A 315 8.02 -10.34 5.61
CA THR A 315 9.31 -11.05 5.54
C THR A 315 9.07 -12.52 5.27
N LEU A 316 10.05 -13.20 4.65
CA LEU A 316 9.96 -14.64 4.37
C LEU A 316 9.70 -15.46 5.66
N LYS A 317 10.28 -15.05 6.79
CA LYS A 317 10.08 -15.68 8.10
C LYS A 317 8.63 -15.55 8.57
N SER A 318 8.07 -14.34 8.54
CA SER A 318 6.72 -14.05 9.03
C SER A 318 5.68 -14.77 8.17
N PHE A 319 5.81 -14.71 6.84
CA PHE A 319 4.92 -15.41 5.92
C PHE A 319 4.98 -16.94 6.11
N TRP A 320 6.18 -17.53 6.19
CA TRP A 320 6.34 -18.97 6.42
C TRP A 320 5.66 -19.43 7.72
N LYS A 321 5.79 -18.66 8.81
CA LYS A 321 5.11 -18.94 10.08
C LYS A 321 3.59 -18.92 9.89
N GLY A 322 3.07 -17.95 9.14
CA GLY A 322 1.65 -17.79 8.87
C GLY A 322 1.01 -18.92 8.05
N VAL A 323 1.75 -19.48 7.09
CA VAL A 323 1.21 -20.54 6.20
C VAL A 323 1.48 -21.96 6.69
N LYS A 324 2.30 -22.15 7.74
CA LYS A 324 2.72 -23.48 8.22
C LYS A 324 1.56 -24.39 8.62
N GLY A 325 0.45 -23.82 9.10
CA GLY A 325 -0.75 -24.57 9.50
C GLY A 325 -1.56 -25.17 8.34
N LEU A 326 -1.25 -24.82 7.09
CA LEU A 326 -2.03 -25.22 5.90
C LEU A 326 -1.61 -26.57 5.30
N GLY A 327 -0.66 -27.27 5.94
CA GLY A 327 -0.06 -28.50 5.44
C GLY A 327 1.14 -28.25 4.51
N PHE A 328 2.11 -29.17 4.52
CA PHE A 328 3.43 -28.97 3.93
C PHE A 328 3.39 -28.59 2.44
N LYS A 329 2.64 -29.33 1.60
CA LYS A 329 2.55 -29.07 0.15
C LYS A 329 2.03 -27.66 -0.15
N LYS A 330 0.98 -27.23 0.57
CA LYS A 330 0.36 -25.92 0.38
C LYS A 330 1.25 -24.80 0.91
N ALA A 331 1.84 -24.98 2.09
CA ALA A 331 2.80 -24.03 2.66
C ALA A 331 3.99 -23.78 1.72
N ILE A 332 4.57 -24.84 1.14
CA ILE A 332 5.65 -24.72 0.15
C ILE A 332 5.17 -24.00 -1.11
N SER A 333 4.01 -24.37 -1.66
CA SER A 333 3.48 -23.72 -2.86
C SER A 333 3.24 -22.22 -2.67
N LEU A 334 2.68 -21.81 -1.52
CA LEU A 334 2.47 -20.39 -1.19
C LEU A 334 3.80 -19.69 -0.96
N MET A 335 4.74 -20.34 -0.27
CA MET A 335 6.07 -19.80 -0.04
C MET A 335 6.84 -19.59 -1.36
N THR A 336 6.73 -20.52 -2.31
CA THR A 336 7.31 -20.40 -3.65
C THR A 336 6.79 -19.16 -4.37
N LYS A 337 5.47 -18.95 -4.37
CA LYS A 337 4.86 -17.74 -4.95
C LYS A 337 5.36 -16.49 -4.23
N ASN A 338 5.31 -16.48 -2.90
CA ASN A 338 5.71 -15.33 -2.10
C ASN A 338 7.19 -14.93 -2.29
N VAL A 339 8.09 -15.92 -2.43
CA VAL A 339 9.50 -15.68 -2.76
C VAL A 339 9.65 -14.96 -4.11
N LEU A 340 8.94 -15.40 -5.15
CA LEU A 340 9.09 -14.84 -6.49
C LEU A 340 8.36 -13.50 -6.67
N PHE A 341 7.11 -13.43 -6.21
CA PHE A 341 6.20 -12.31 -6.46
C PHE A 341 6.48 -11.12 -5.53
N HIS A 342 6.90 -11.36 -4.28
CA HIS A 342 7.07 -10.27 -3.30
C HIS A 342 8.52 -10.09 -2.83
N TYR A 343 9.24 -11.17 -2.51
CA TYR A 343 10.62 -11.02 -2.01
C TYR A 343 11.60 -10.62 -3.11
N PHE A 344 11.63 -11.36 -4.22
CA PHE A 344 12.44 -10.98 -5.39
C PHE A 344 11.75 -9.90 -6.22
N ASN A 345 10.42 -10.01 -6.39
CA ASN A 345 9.60 -9.06 -7.13
C ASN A 345 10.18 -8.73 -8.52
N ASP A 346 10.51 -9.80 -9.25
CA ASP A 346 11.15 -9.74 -10.57
C ASP A 346 10.20 -10.32 -11.61
N GLU A 347 9.81 -9.51 -12.60
CA GLU A 347 8.81 -9.91 -13.58
C GLU A 347 9.30 -11.06 -14.48
N GLN A 348 10.58 -11.09 -14.87
CA GLN A 348 11.11 -12.18 -15.70
C GLN A 348 11.07 -13.52 -14.96
N LYS A 349 11.45 -13.52 -13.67
CA LYS A 349 11.35 -14.71 -12.82
C LYS A 349 9.89 -15.11 -12.61
N THR A 350 9.00 -14.14 -12.43
CA THR A 350 7.55 -14.38 -12.26
C THR A 350 6.93 -14.99 -13.52
N GLN A 351 7.27 -14.48 -14.70
CA GLN A 351 6.85 -15.05 -15.99
C GLN A 351 7.42 -16.46 -16.20
N SER A 352 8.71 -16.65 -15.92
CA SER A 352 9.35 -17.98 -15.99
C SER A 352 8.63 -18.99 -15.08
N TYR A 353 8.20 -18.58 -13.90
CA TYR A 353 7.40 -19.43 -13.01
C TYR A 353 6.01 -19.73 -13.55
N LYS A 354 5.30 -18.74 -14.13
CA LYS A 354 3.99 -18.95 -14.76
C LYS A 354 4.10 -19.97 -15.90
N PHE A 355 5.08 -19.79 -16.78
CA PHE A 355 5.34 -20.74 -17.86
C PHE A 355 5.77 -22.11 -17.34
N LEU A 356 6.61 -22.17 -16.30
CA LEU A 356 6.98 -23.44 -15.68
C LEU A 356 5.75 -24.20 -15.16
N ALA A 357 4.80 -23.53 -14.52
CA ALA A 357 3.58 -24.17 -14.03
C ALA A 357 2.76 -24.79 -15.18
N VAL A 358 2.68 -24.09 -16.33
CA VAL A 358 2.04 -24.58 -17.55
C VAL A 358 2.80 -25.75 -18.15
N ASP A 359 4.13 -25.64 -18.26
CA ASP A 359 5.01 -26.66 -18.83
C ASP A 359 5.01 -27.94 -17.99
N VAL A 360 5.02 -27.84 -16.66
CA VAL A 360 4.90 -28.98 -15.73
C VAL A 360 3.58 -29.72 -15.98
N LYS A 361 2.47 -28.99 -16.10
CA LYS A 361 1.17 -29.57 -16.46
C LYS A 361 1.22 -30.22 -17.86
N GLY A 362 1.82 -29.54 -18.84
CA GLY A 362 1.98 -30.04 -20.20
C GLY A 362 2.79 -31.33 -20.28
N PHE A 363 3.90 -31.41 -19.55
CA PHE A 363 4.82 -32.53 -19.56
C PHE A 363 4.30 -33.72 -18.75
N PHE A 364 3.94 -33.49 -17.47
CA PHE A 364 3.58 -34.59 -16.57
C PHE A 364 2.13 -35.05 -16.69
N ILE A 365 1.19 -34.15 -16.99
CA ILE A 365 -0.24 -34.50 -17.12
C ILE A 365 -0.58 -34.81 -18.57
N ASN A 366 -0.21 -33.90 -19.48
CA ASN A 366 -0.58 -34.04 -20.89
C ASN A 366 0.44 -34.83 -21.74
N LYS A 367 1.54 -35.31 -21.13
CA LYS A 367 2.60 -36.10 -21.78
C LYS A 367 3.19 -35.47 -23.05
N LYS A 368 3.19 -34.13 -23.13
CA LYS A 368 3.72 -33.38 -24.28
C LYS A 368 5.23 -33.22 -24.16
N VAL A 369 6.02 -34.08 -24.82
CA VAL A 369 7.50 -34.02 -24.76
C VAL A 369 8.06 -32.74 -25.38
N SER A 370 7.33 -32.11 -26.32
CA SER A 370 7.74 -30.86 -26.97
C SER A 370 7.95 -29.68 -26.00
N VAL A 371 7.38 -29.73 -24.79
CA VAL A 371 7.56 -28.68 -23.77
C VAL A 371 8.80 -28.90 -22.89
N LEU A 372 9.57 -29.99 -23.09
CA LEU A 372 10.74 -30.28 -22.26
C LEU A 372 11.81 -29.17 -22.33
N GLY A 373 12.01 -28.59 -23.51
CA GLY A 373 12.96 -27.48 -23.69
C GLY A 373 12.55 -26.22 -22.91
N SER A 374 11.27 -25.82 -22.99
CA SER A 374 10.75 -24.68 -22.21
C SER A 374 10.77 -24.98 -20.71
N LEU A 375 10.42 -26.20 -20.31
CA LEU A 375 10.48 -26.66 -18.93
C LEU A 375 11.88 -26.50 -18.32
N LEU A 376 12.92 -26.96 -19.02
CA LEU A 376 14.31 -26.86 -18.56
C LEU A 376 14.76 -25.39 -18.46
N ARG A 377 14.48 -24.58 -19.48
CA ARG A 377 14.81 -23.15 -19.50
C ARG A 377 14.14 -22.39 -18.36
N ASN A 378 12.86 -22.60 -18.15
CA ASN A 378 12.10 -21.92 -17.10
C ASN A 378 12.53 -22.39 -15.71
N THR A 379 12.92 -23.66 -15.57
CA THR A 379 13.50 -24.19 -14.33
C THR A 379 14.85 -23.55 -14.01
N THR A 380 15.78 -23.50 -14.97
CA THR A 380 17.11 -22.90 -14.74
C THR A 380 17.03 -21.41 -14.45
N ALA A 381 16.02 -20.70 -14.95
CA ALA A 381 15.78 -19.29 -14.63
C ALA A 381 15.38 -19.06 -13.16
N ILE A 382 14.62 -19.96 -12.54
CA ILE A 382 14.07 -19.75 -11.19
C ILE A 382 14.88 -20.45 -10.08
N VAL A 383 15.54 -21.58 -10.38
CA VAL A 383 16.29 -22.36 -9.38
C VAL A 383 17.32 -21.53 -8.62
N PRO A 384 18.14 -20.65 -9.25
CA PRO A 384 19.10 -19.82 -8.52
C PRO A 384 18.46 -18.93 -7.45
N ALA A 385 17.24 -18.43 -7.69
CA ALA A 385 16.49 -17.63 -6.74
C ALA A 385 16.14 -18.44 -5.48
N PHE A 386 15.65 -19.68 -5.66
CA PHE A 386 15.34 -20.58 -4.56
C PHE A 386 16.58 -21.07 -3.81
N MET A 387 17.64 -21.44 -4.53
CA MET A 387 18.90 -21.85 -3.91
C MET A 387 19.49 -20.70 -3.09
N SER A 388 19.41 -19.46 -3.57
CA SER A 388 19.83 -18.28 -2.82
C SER A 388 19.06 -18.12 -1.51
N VAL A 389 17.73 -18.27 -1.53
CA VAL A 389 16.92 -18.20 -0.29
C VAL A 389 17.24 -19.37 0.65
N LEU A 390 17.45 -20.57 0.12
CA LEU A 390 17.75 -21.77 0.90
C LEU A 390 19.13 -21.68 1.58
N PHE A 391 20.18 -21.34 0.83
CA PHE A 391 21.55 -21.24 1.36
C PHE A 391 21.74 -20.03 2.29
N PHE A 392 21.05 -18.91 2.02
CA PHE A 392 21.17 -17.68 2.81
C PHE A 392 19.92 -17.40 3.67
N TRP A 393 19.19 -18.44 4.06
CA TRP A 393 17.93 -18.30 4.81
C TRP A 393 18.08 -17.42 6.05
N ASN A 394 19.18 -17.57 6.81
CA ASN A 394 19.34 -16.86 8.08
C ASN A 394 19.50 -15.34 7.94
N SER A 395 20.11 -14.86 6.85
CA SER A 395 20.18 -13.43 6.55
C SER A 395 18.89 -12.95 5.88
N LYS A 396 18.44 -13.65 4.83
CA LYS A 396 17.33 -13.23 3.98
C LYS A 396 15.96 -13.26 4.65
N LYS A 397 15.74 -14.18 5.60
CA LYS A 397 14.39 -14.43 6.12
C LYS A 397 13.77 -13.26 6.88
N LYS A 398 14.59 -12.32 7.36
CA LYS A 398 14.18 -11.15 8.14
C LYS A 398 14.17 -9.87 7.29
N GLU A 399 14.61 -9.92 6.05
CA GLU A 399 14.60 -8.77 5.16
C GLU A 399 13.14 -8.46 4.77
N PRO A 400 12.67 -7.21 4.95
CA PRO A 400 11.39 -6.78 4.42
C PRO A 400 11.36 -6.90 2.90
N TYR A 401 10.19 -7.23 2.34
CA TYR A 401 9.99 -7.20 0.89
C TYR A 401 10.24 -5.80 0.34
N PRO A 402 10.83 -5.66 -0.86
CA PRO A 402 11.19 -4.35 -1.41
C PRO A 402 10.04 -3.35 -1.42
N LEU A 403 8.83 -3.80 -1.81
CA LEU A 403 7.64 -2.95 -1.91
C LEU A 403 6.92 -2.70 -0.57
N ALA A 404 7.31 -3.42 0.49
CA ALA A 404 6.77 -3.23 1.84
C ALA A 404 7.71 -2.43 2.76
N LYS A 405 8.99 -2.31 2.39
CA LYS A 405 10.05 -1.69 3.20
C LYS A 405 9.70 -0.29 3.72
N TYR A 406 9.08 0.52 2.86
CA TYR A 406 8.72 1.91 3.17
C TYR A 406 7.21 2.09 3.41
N SER A 407 6.47 0.99 3.54
CA SER A 407 5.03 0.95 3.80
C SER A 407 4.23 2.01 3.04
N PRO A 408 4.36 2.11 1.70
CA PRO A 408 3.58 3.06 0.94
C PRO A 408 2.10 2.71 1.02
N VAL A 409 1.27 3.73 1.22
CA VAL A 409 -0.19 3.62 1.34
C VAL A 409 -0.86 4.54 0.34
N PHE A 410 -0.61 5.85 0.46
CA PHE A 410 -1.04 6.87 -0.50
C PHE A 410 0.11 7.79 -0.86
N PHE A 411 0.27 8.10 -2.13
CA PHE A 411 1.25 9.07 -2.61
C PHE A 411 0.78 9.71 -3.92
N ASN A 412 1.37 10.85 -4.28
CA ASN A 412 0.98 11.59 -5.47
C ASN A 412 1.80 11.14 -6.67
N HIS A 413 1.15 11.07 -7.83
CA HIS A 413 1.81 10.84 -9.11
C HIS A 413 1.27 11.81 -10.16
N LYS A 414 2.19 12.44 -10.89
CA LYS A 414 1.87 13.35 -11.99
C LYS A 414 1.71 12.55 -13.29
N ILE A 415 0.59 12.75 -13.97
CA ILE A 415 0.33 12.23 -15.33
C ILE A 415 -0.03 13.43 -16.20
N GLY A 416 0.80 13.74 -17.20
CA GLY A 416 0.63 14.98 -17.96
C GLY A 416 0.71 16.21 -17.04
N ASN A 417 -0.34 17.02 -16.99
CA ASN A 417 -0.41 18.23 -16.16
C ASN A 417 -1.26 18.07 -14.88
N GLN A 418 -1.73 16.85 -14.59
CA GLN A 418 -2.61 16.57 -13.45
C GLN A 418 -1.91 15.70 -12.41
N TYR A 419 -2.27 15.88 -11.14
CA TYR A 419 -1.84 15.01 -10.04
C TYR A 419 -2.95 14.05 -9.65
N PHE A 420 -2.59 12.78 -9.50
CA PHE A 420 -3.45 11.72 -9.02
C PHE A 420 -2.92 11.18 -7.70
N ASN A 421 -3.84 10.78 -6.83
CA ASN A 421 -3.52 9.99 -5.65
C ASN A 421 -3.39 8.54 -6.06
N ILE A 422 -2.27 7.93 -5.75
CA ILE A 422 -2.02 6.52 -5.98
C ILE A 422 -2.15 5.80 -4.65
N PHE A 423 -2.79 4.63 -4.66
CA PHE A 423 -2.88 3.79 -3.47
C PHE A 423 -2.36 2.38 -3.69
N GLN A 424 -1.84 1.79 -2.60
CA GLN A 424 -1.30 0.44 -2.56
C GLN A 424 -2.02 -0.43 -1.54
N THR A 425 -2.08 -1.72 -1.85
CA THR A 425 -2.93 -2.68 -1.16
C THR A 425 -2.14 -3.84 -0.56
N LEU A 426 -2.82 -4.67 0.21
CA LEU A 426 -2.41 -6.03 0.56
C LEU A 426 -3.28 -7.02 -0.21
N GLU A 427 -2.67 -8.04 -0.81
CA GLU A 427 -3.43 -9.12 -1.42
C GLU A 427 -4.11 -9.93 -0.29
N MET A 428 -5.45 -9.95 -0.30
CA MET A 428 -6.25 -10.62 0.71
C MET A 428 -7.26 -11.56 0.06
N VAL A 429 -6.80 -12.78 -0.22
CA VAL A 429 -7.63 -13.82 -0.85
C VAL A 429 -8.09 -14.90 0.15
N ASP A 430 -7.33 -15.12 1.22
CA ASP A 430 -7.70 -16.07 2.29
C ASP A 430 -8.28 -15.31 3.50
N LEU A 431 -9.55 -14.87 3.40
CA LEU A 431 -10.24 -14.10 4.44
C LEU A 431 -10.31 -14.86 5.77
N LYS A 432 -10.29 -16.21 5.73
CA LYS A 432 -10.24 -17.04 6.93
C LYS A 432 -8.93 -16.82 7.70
N ALA A 433 -7.79 -16.92 7.02
CA ALA A 433 -6.49 -16.74 7.65
C ALA A 433 -6.20 -15.26 7.95
N SER A 434 -6.57 -14.36 7.04
CA SER A 434 -6.21 -12.95 7.10
C SER A 434 -7.01 -12.17 8.14
N LEU A 435 -8.30 -12.47 8.29
CA LEU A 435 -9.19 -11.80 9.24
C LEU A 435 -9.46 -12.66 10.49
N CYS A 436 -8.62 -13.66 10.77
CA CYS A 436 -8.75 -14.41 12.03
C CYS A 436 -8.62 -13.46 13.23
N LYS A 437 -9.23 -13.87 14.36
CA LYS A 437 -9.20 -13.11 15.61
C LYS A 437 -7.80 -12.64 15.99
N GLU A 438 -6.79 -13.49 15.86
CA GLU A 438 -5.42 -13.15 16.23
C GLU A 438 -4.83 -12.03 15.36
N ASN A 439 -5.18 -11.96 14.07
CA ASN A 439 -4.74 -10.87 13.21
C ASN A 439 -5.46 -9.56 13.52
N ILE A 440 -6.76 -9.62 13.81
CA ILE A 440 -7.53 -8.43 14.19
C ILE A 440 -7.01 -7.86 15.52
N ASP A 441 -6.73 -8.73 16.50
CA ASP A 441 -6.13 -8.33 17.78
C ASP A 441 -4.72 -7.75 17.60
N LEU A 442 -3.89 -8.38 16.77
CA LEU A 442 -2.55 -7.87 16.42
C LEU A 442 -2.63 -6.49 15.77
N LEU A 443 -3.57 -6.29 14.84
CA LEU A 443 -3.78 -4.99 14.21
C LEU A 443 -4.17 -3.93 15.24
N CYS A 444 -5.03 -4.28 16.21
CA CYS A 444 -5.38 -3.38 17.31
C CYS A 444 -4.18 -3.06 18.22
N GLU A 445 -3.37 -4.05 18.57
CA GLU A 445 -2.19 -3.87 19.43
C GLU A 445 -1.14 -2.94 18.80
N GLU A 446 -0.99 -3.02 17.48
CA GLU A 446 -0.03 -2.23 16.70
C GLU A 446 -0.63 -0.92 16.19
N ASN A 447 -1.90 -0.63 16.48
CA ASN A 447 -2.65 0.48 15.90
C ASN A 447 -2.55 0.50 14.35
N GLY A 448 -2.48 -0.69 13.76
CA GLY A 448 -2.03 -0.91 12.39
C GLY A 448 -3.04 -0.47 11.33
N LEU A 449 -2.67 -0.68 10.08
CA LEU A 449 -3.49 -0.34 8.93
C LEU A 449 -3.38 -1.43 7.87
N PHE A 450 -4.47 -1.68 7.16
CA PHE A 450 -4.41 -2.27 5.83
C PHE A 450 -5.41 -1.63 4.87
N ILE A 451 -5.03 -1.60 3.58
CA ILE A 451 -5.97 -1.49 2.47
C ILE A 451 -5.98 -2.85 1.77
N ALA A 452 -7.07 -3.61 1.89
CA ALA A 452 -7.16 -4.95 1.33
C ALA A 452 -7.61 -4.89 -0.13
N HIS A 453 -6.88 -5.55 -1.01
CA HIS A 453 -7.32 -5.91 -2.35
C HIS A 453 -7.95 -7.31 -2.26
N THR A 454 -9.25 -7.38 -2.55
CA THR A 454 -10.06 -8.59 -2.37
C THR A 454 -10.80 -8.95 -3.64
N TYR A 455 -11.14 -10.25 -3.76
CA TYR A 455 -12.08 -10.76 -4.74
C TYR A 455 -13.17 -11.49 -3.97
N PHE A 456 -14.15 -10.76 -3.42
CA PHE A 456 -15.16 -11.37 -2.56
C PHE A 456 -15.97 -12.45 -3.30
N SER A 457 -16.22 -12.28 -4.59
CA SER A 457 -16.98 -13.22 -5.44
C SER A 457 -16.16 -14.34 -6.09
N VAL A 458 -14.88 -14.51 -5.74
CA VAL A 458 -14.02 -15.47 -6.46
C VAL A 458 -14.53 -16.92 -6.35
N PRO A 459 -14.88 -17.61 -7.47
CA PRO A 459 -15.44 -18.95 -7.45
C PRO A 459 -14.36 -20.05 -7.47
N LEU A 460 -13.09 -19.66 -7.48
CA LEU A 460 -11.97 -20.58 -7.71
C LEU A 460 -11.69 -21.41 -6.45
N LEU A 461 -11.90 -22.72 -6.55
CA LEU A 461 -11.84 -23.67 -5.42
C LEU A 461 -10.46 -23.76 -4.75
N TYR A 462 -9.40 -23.35 -5.43
CA TYR A 462 -8.05 -23.35 -4.86
C TYR A 462 -7.80 -22.16 -3.91
N HIS A 463 -8.73 -21.21 -3.82
CA HIS A 463 -8.76 -20.16 -2.79
C HIS A 463 -9.65 -20.62 -1.63
N TYR A 464 -9.02 -21.00 -0.51
CA TYR A 464 -9.69 -21.71 0.58
C TYR A 464 -10.43 -20.81 1.56
N GLY A 465 -9.93 -19.58 1.77
CA GLY A 465 -10.57 -18.59 2.64
C GLY A 465 -11.48 -17.62 1.91
N ARG A 466 -12.09 -18.03 0.80
CA ARG A 466 -13.02 -17.20 0.04
C ARG A 466 -14.30 -16.93 0.83
N LEU A 467 -14.95 -15.79 0.55
CA LEU A 467 -16.19 -15.39 1.22
C LEU A 467 -17.32 -16.39 1.00
N PHE A 468 -17.39 -16.96 -0.21
CA PHE A 468 -18.44 -17.85 -0.66
C PHE A 468 -17.98 -19.32 -0.67
N ILE A 469 -18.67 -20.24 -0.01
CA ILE A 469 -18.36 -21.69 -0.13
C ILE A 469 -18.85 -22.29 -1.45
N ASP A 470 -19.85 -21.69 -2.07
CA ASP A 470 -20.39 -21.98 -3.39
C ASP A 470 -21.03 -20.68 -3.95
N GLN A 471 -21.79 -20.73 -5.05
CA GLN A 471 -22.29 -19.51 -5.68
C GLN A 471 -23.12 -18.61 -4.75
N ASN A 472 -23.81 -19.17 -3.76
CA ASN A 472 -24.85 -18.47 -3.00
C ASN A 472 -24.69 -18.55 -1.47
N ASN A 473 -23.79 -19.40 -0.97
CA ASN A 473 -23.63 -19.58 0.47
C ASN A 473 -22.35 -18.94 0.98
N ILE A 474 -22.47 -18.12 2.03
CA ILE A 474 -21.35 -17.54 2.75
C ILE A 474 -20.61 -18.63 3.52
N ASN A 475 -19.28 -18.50 3.57
CA ASN A 475 -18.41 -19.36 4.35
C ASN A 475 -18.56 -19.06 5.86
N PRO A 476 -19.06 -20.02 6.68
CA PRO A 476 -19.34 -19.76 8.10
C PRO A 476 -18.10 -19.36 8.91
N GLU A 477 -16.92 -19.87 8.55
CA GLU A 477 -15.69 -19.49 9.25
C GLU A 477 -15.25 -18.07 8.91
N VAL A 478 -15.50 -17.63 7.67
CA VAL A 478 -15.27 -16.25 7.26
C VAL A 478 -16.29 -15.33 7.94
N GLU A 479 -17.55 -15.71 8.00
CA GLU A 479 -18.59 -14.96 8.72
C GLU A 479 -18.25 -14.74 10.20
N ILE A 480 -17.73 -15.77 10.89
CA ILE A 480 -17.26 -15.63 12.29
C ILE A 480 -16.18 -14.55 12.42
N ASN A 481 -15.23 -14.51 11.49
CA ASN A 481 -14.17 -13.51 11.47
C ASN A 481 -14.71 -12.09 11.19
N PHE A 482 -15.62 -11.95 10.23
CA PHE A 482 -16.26 -10.67 9.92
C PHE A 482 -17.16 -10.18 11.06
N ARG A 483 -17.84 -11.08 11.79
CA ARG A 483 -18.58 -10.73 13.00
C ARG A 483 -17.64 -10.19 14.08
N TYR A 484 -16.49 -10.81 14.31
CA TYR A 484 -15.52 -10.28 15.26
C TYR A 484 -14.97 -8.92 14.83
N LEU A 485 -14.68 -8.75 13.54
CA LEU A 485 -14.28 -7.44 13.00
C LEU A 485 -15.38 -6.38 13.18
N SER A 486 -16.63 -6.76 12.92
CA SER A 486 -17.81 -5.90 13.10
C SER A 486 -17.97 -5.44 14.55
N GLU A 487 -17.76 -6.33 15.53
CA GLU A 487 -17.77 -5.99 16.95
C GLU A 487 -16.73 -4.90 17.26
N LYS A 488 -15.50 -5.04 16.73
CA LYS A 488 -14.41 -4.06 16.89
C LYS A 488 -14.64 -2.73 16.17
N ILE A 489 -15.40 -2.74 15.09
CA ILE A 489 -15.76 -1.49 14.38
C ILE A 489 -16.88 -0.79 15.15
N THR A 490 -17.90 -1.53 15.58
CA THR A 490 -19.08 -1.00 16.27
C THR A 490 -18.73 -0.45 17.66
N ASP A 491 -17.76 -1.05 18.35
CA ASP A 491 -17.28 -0.56 19.66
C ASP A 491 -16.26 0.61 19.56
N GLY A 492 -15.90 1.04 18.35
CA GLY A 492 -14.95 2.12 18.10
C GLY A 492 -13.47 1.73 18.29
N SER A 493 -13.16 0.44 18.42
CA SER A 493 -11.77 -0.05 18.49
C SER A 493 -11.04 0.00 17.16
N ILE A 494 -11.78 -0.06 16.03
CA ILE A 494 -11.26 -0.01 14.67
C ILE A 494 -12.04 1.04 13.87
N TRP A 495 -11.33 1.88 13.12
CA TRP A 495 -11.95 2.73 12.11
C TRP A 495 -12.03 1.98 10.77
N ASN A 496 -13.24 1.89 10.20
CA ASN A 496 -13.48 1.27 8.88
C ASN A 496 -14.00 2.30 7.87
N PRO A 497 -13.11 3.07 7.23
CA PRO A 497 -13.46 3.99 6.17
C PRO A 497 -13.58 3.29 4.81
N THR A 498 -14.32 3.93 3.89
CA THR A 498 -14.14 3.77 2.44
C THR A 498 -12.79 4.34 2.00
N LEU A 499 -12.35 4.02 0.77
CA LEU A 499 -11.04 4.46 0.30
C LEU A 499 -10.98 5.99 0.18
N SER A 500 -12.03 6.63 -0.33
CA SER A 500 -12.10 8.10 -0.41
C SER A 500 -12.15 8.77 0.96
N GLU A 501 -12.91 8.25 1.92
CA GLU A 501 -12.93 8.78 3.31
C GLU A 501 -11.51 8.73 3.91
N PHE A 502 -10.81 7.61 3.74
CA PHE A 502 -9.45 7.45 4.24
C PHE A 502 -8.46 8.39 3.54
N GLN A 503 -8.51 8.46 2.21
CA GLN A 503 -7.66 9.31 1.40
C GLN A 503 -7.82 10.79 1.77
N MET A 504 -9.05 11.27 1.96
CA MET A 504 -9.35 12.65 2.38
C MET A 504 -8.82 12.97 3.79
N TYR A 505 -8.92 12.03 4.73
CA TYR A 505 -8.31 12.19 6.05
C TYR A 505 -6.79 12.27 5.95
N MET A 506 -6.17 11.44 5.09
CA MET A 506 -4.72 11.46 4.85
C MET A 506 -4.23 12.75 4.20
N GLU A 507 -4.99 13.38 3.30
CA GLU A 507 -4.66 14.70 2.76
C GLU A 507 -4.56 15.78 3.85
N GLN A 508 -5.42 15.72 4.89
CA GLN A 508 -5.37 16.62 6.03
C GLN A 508 -4.19 16.29 6.94
N TYR A 509 -3.98 15.00 7.24
CA TYR A 509 -2.85 14.52 8.05
C TYR A 509 -1.49 14.99 7.51
N LYS A 510 -1.28 14.94 6.19
CA LYS A 510 -0.02 15.33 5.55
C LYS A 510 0.26 16.85 5.59
N LYS A 511 -0.77 17.68 5.80
CA LYS A 511 -0.67 19.14 5.87
C LYS A 511 -0.39 19.68 7.26
N VAL A 512 -0.38 18.81 8.28
CA VAL A 512 -0.14 19.27 9.66
C VAL A 512 1.31 19.71 9.83
N GLU A 513 1.46 20.95 10.29
CA GLU A 513 2.74 21.57 10.65
C GLU A 513 2.89 21.69 12.16
N PHE A 514 4.09 21.42 12.65
CA PHE A 514 4.48 21.65 14.03
C PHE A 514 5.43 22.85 14.14
N ASP A 515 5.36 23.54 15.28
CA ASP A 515 6.37 24.51 15.68
C ASP A 515 6.68 24.35 17.18
N CYS A 516 7.67 25.09 17.69
CA CYS A 516 7.95 25.14 19.12
C CYS A 516 8.19 26.56 19.62
N ASP A 517 7.90 26.78 20.90
CA ASP A 517 8.14 28.07 21.55
C ASP A 517 9.59 28.19 22.07
N GLU A 518 9.90 29.34 22.68
CA GLU A 518 11.20 29.61 23.29
C GLU A 518 11.54 28.70 24.49
N LYS A 519 10.58 27.91 24.98
CA LYS A 519 10.76 26.92 26.05
C LYS A 519 10.87 25.49 25.51
N GLY A 520 10.77 25.30 24.20
CA GLY A 520 10.80 23.99 23.55
C GLY A 520 9.49 23.21 23.68
N MET A 521 8.37 23.88 23.94
CA MET A 521 7.05 23.26 23.90
C MET A 521 6.58 23.15 22.45
N ILE A 522 6.44 21.91 21.96
CA ILE A 522 5.98 21.65 20.60
C ILE A 522 4.45 21.79 20.54
N PHE A 523 3.94 22.48 19.52
CA PHE A 523 2.51 22.67 19.25
C PHE A 523 2.19 22.51 17.76
N VAL A 524 0.92 22.25 17.45
CA VAL A 524 0.43 22.27 16.06
C VAL A 524 0.22 23.72 15.65
N LYS A 525 0.86 24.15 14.57
CA LYS A 525 0.96 25.56 14.16
C LYS A 525 -0.37 26.14 13.65
N HIS A 526 -1.20 25.32 13.02
CA HIS A 526 -2.47 25.71 12.42
C HIS A 526 -3.63 24.87 12.96
N GLU A 527 -4.83 25.44 13.01
CA GLU A 527 -6.02 24.68 13.39
C GLU A 527 -6.23 23.50 12.45
N THR A 528 -6.51 22.33 13.01
CA THR A 528 -6.69 21.07 12.26
C THR A 528 -7.67 20.16 12.97
N ASN A 529 -8.39 19.35 12.20
CA ASN A 529 -9.26 18.29 12.72
C ASN A 529 -8.49 17.02 13.11
N ILE A 530 -7.18 16.98 12.84
CA ILE A 530 -6.34 15.83 13.17
C ILE A 530 -6.04 15.82 14.67
N CYS A 531 -6.54 14.80 15.37
CA CYS A 531 -6.26 14.62 16.79
C CYS A 531 -4.75 14.46 17.03
N SER A 532 -4.23 15.14 18.04
CA SER A 532 -2.83 15.02 18.48
C SER A 532 -2.75 14.77 19.97
N ARG A 533 -1.67 14.15 20.43
CA ARG A 533 -1.38 13.98 21.86
C ARG A 533 0.10 14.13 22.16
N LYS A 534 0.40 14.48 23.41
CA LYS A 534 1.78 14.55 23.91
C LYS A 534 2.37 13.16 24.04
N VAL A 535 3.62 13.03 23.62
CA VAL A 535 4.49 11.88 23.86
C VAL A 535 5.49 12.30 24.92
N VAL A 536 5.42 11.66 26.09
CA VAL A 536 6.36 11.91 27.18
C VAL A 536 7.55 10.96 27.06
N SER A 537 8.73 11.46 27.42
CA SER A 537 10.01 10.75 27.34
C SER A 537 10.05 9.45 28.13
#